data_AF-A0A7S1ECM1-F1
#
_entry.id   AF-A0A7S1ECM1-F1
#
_cell.length_a   1.000
_cell.length_b   1.000
_cell.length_c   1.000
_cell.angle_alpha   90.00
_cell.angle_beta   90.00
_cell.angle_gamma   90.00
#
_symmetry.space_group_name_H-M   'P 1'
#
loop_
_entity.id
_entity.type
_entity.pdbx_description
1 polymer ?
#
loop_
_entity_poly.entity_id
_entity_poly.type
_entity_poly.pdbx_seq_one_letter_code
_entity_poly.pdbx_strand_id
1 'polypeptide(L)'
;GATKQSSAPFNRRVVLDFIRQQGAASRKDIADMVSLSPQTVANITNDLEAIGLIVSRRQKVDKARGQPPIAFELNPQAGNAIGISLEPGRASAALVNLVGEIRSRCEVEMDTSDRRQMLAAMLQLVAQLRRESTERLWGIGVALPGPLGHTELSFVGPTALEGWSDLSVLDEL
;
A
#
# COMPACT_ATOMS: atom_id res chain seq x y z
N GLY A 1 12.90 -31.02 12.44
CA GLY A 1 11.64 -30.38 12.03
C GLY A 1 11.29 -29.30 13.01
N ALA A 2 11.25 -28.04 12.59
CA ALA A 2 10.86 -26.92 13.44
C ALA A 2 10.70 -25.63 12.60
N THR A 3 9.48 -25.34 12.13
CA THR A 3 8.96 -23.95 11.95
C THR A 3 7.47 -23.99 11.54
N LYS A 4 6.57 -24.29 12.51
CA LYS A 4 5.10 -24.13 12.34
C LYS A 4 4.62 -22.71 12.74
N GLN A 5 5.52 -21.73 12.77
CA GLN A 5 5.25 -20.35 13.21
C GLN A 5 5.52 -19.28 12.14
N SER A 6 5.55 -19.63 10.85
CA SER A 6 5.42 -18.58 9.81
C SER A 6 3.99 -18.02 9.89
N SER A 7 3.89 -16.90 10.60
CA SER A 7 2.70 -16.32 11.20
C SER A 7 1.56 -16.12 10.18
N ALA A 8 0.31 -16.40 10.57
CA ALA A 8 -0.88 -16.18 9.72
C ALA A 8 -0.93 -14.79 9.02
N PRO A 9 -0.44 -13.68 9.62
CA PRO A 9 -0.30 -12.39 8.94
C PRO A 9 0.64 -12.42 7.72
N PHE A 10 1.75 -13.16 7.77
CA PHE A 10 2.69 -13.28 6.65
C PHE A 10 2.01 -13.96 5.45
N ASN A 11 1.32 -15.08 5.68
CA ASN A 11 0.64 -15.81 4.61
C ASN A 11 -0.47 -14.96 3.95
N ARG A 12 -1.22 -14.18 4.75
CA ARG A 12 -2.22 -13.24 4.22
C ARG A 12 -1.61 -12.18 3.31
N ARG A 13 -0.46 -11.61 3.71
CA ARG A 13 0.28 -10.64 2.88
C ARG A 13 0.73 -11.26 1.56
N VAL A 14 1.32 -12.46 1.58
CA VAL A 14 1.80 -13.12 0.35
C VAL A 14 0.65 -13.39 -0.61
N VAL A 15 -0.51 -13.86 -0.12
CA VAL A 15 -1.69 -14.08 -0.95
C VAL A 15 -2.22 -12.76 -1.54
N LEU A 16 -2.30 -11.69 -0.73
CA LEU A 16 -2.75 -10.38 -1.19
C LEU A 16 -1.81 -9.78 -2.25
N ASP A 17 -0.49 -9.87 -2.03
CA ASP A 17 0.53 -9.42 -2.99
C ASP A 17 0.48 -10.23 -4.30
N PHE A 18 0.22 -11.54 -4.23
CA PHE A 18 0.05 -12.37 -5.42
C PHE A 18 -1.18 -11.94 -6.23
N ILE A 19 -2.34 -11.76 -5.59
CA ILE A 19 -3.56 -11.27 -6.25
C ILE A 19 -3.30 -9.90 -6.89
N ARG A 20 -2.60 -9.00 -6.18
CA ARG A 20 -2.23 -7.69 -6.70
C ARG A 20 -1.40 -7.77 -7.98
N GLN A 21 -0.40 -8.65 -8.02
CA GLN A 21 0.51 -8.79 -9.16
C GLN A 21 -0.16 -9.44 -10.37
N GLN A 22 -1.04 -10.43 -10.15
CA GLN A 22 -1.76 -11.12 -11.23
C GLN A 22 -2.98 -10.34 -11.73
N GLY A 23 -3.46 -9.36 -10.96
CA GLY A 23 -4.71 -8.63 -11.21
C GLY A 23 -5.94 -9.44 -10.82
N ALA A 24 -6.00 -10.71 -11.21
CA ALA A 24 -7.04 -11.66 -10.83
C ALA A 24 -6.45 -13.07 -10.65
N ALA A 25 -6.83 -13.79 -9.59
CA ALA A 25 -6.33 -15.15 -9.34
C ALA A 25 -7.40 -16.08 -8.73
N SER A 26 -7.43 -17.34 -9.16
CA SER A 26 -8.25 -18.37 -8.51
C SER A 26 -7.54 -18.96 -7.27
N ARG A 27 -8.28 -19.65 -6.40
CA ARG A 27 -7.67 -20.39 -5.28
C ARG A 27 -6.63 -21.42 -5.74
N LYS A 28 -6.83 -22.01 -6.92
CA LYS A 28 -5.88 -22.96 -7.50
C LYS A 28 -4.57 -22.25 -7.83
N ASP A 29 -4.63 -21.11 -8.51
CA ASP A 29 -3.44 -20.33 -8.88
C ASP A 29 -2.65 -19.90 -7.64
N ILE A 30 -3.38 -19.44 -6.60
CA ILE A 30 -2.77 -19.04 -5.32
C ILE A 30 -2.11 -20.25 -4.61
N ALA A 31 -2.77 -21.41 -4.59
CA ALA A 31 -2.22 -22.61 -3.94
C ALA A 31 -0.96 -23.13 -4.66
N ASP A 32 -1.01 -23.15 -6.00
CA ASP A 32 0.08 -23.65 -6.84
C ASP A 32 1.33 -22.75 -6.72
N MET A 33 1.16 -21.43 -6.53
CA MET A 33 2.27 -20.46 -6.47
C MET A 33 2.80 -20.20 -5.05
N VAL A 34 1.94 -20.15 -4.03
CA VAL A 34 2.35 -19.75 -2.67
C VAL A 34 2.81 -20.97 -1.84
N SER A 35 2.82 -22.18 -2.41
CA SER A 35 3.19 -23.44 -1.72
C SER A 35 2.40 -23.66 -0.41
N LEU A 36 1.12 -23.25 -0.39
CA LEU A 36 0.21 -23.40 0.74
C LEU A 36 -0.81 -24.51 0.46
N SER A 37 -1.33 -25.12 1.53
CA SER A 37 -2.39 -26.11 1.38
C SER A 37 -3.67 -25.45 0.82
N PRO A 38 -4.48 -26.16 0.02
CA PRO A 38 -5.75 -25.64 -0.49
C PRO A 38 -6.70 -25.14 0.62
N GLN A 39 -6.70 -25.81 1.78
CA GLN A 39 -7.50 -25.41 2.93
C GLN A 39 -7.01 -24.09 3.54
N THR A 40 -5.69 -23.88 3.60
CA THR A 40 -5.11 -22.61 4.08
C THR A 40 -5.45 -21.46 3.14
N VAL A 41 -5.36 -21.67 1.83
CA VAL A 41 -5.72 -20.66 0.82
C VAL A 41 -7.21 -20.32 0.88
N ALA A 42 -8.09 -21.32 1.06
CA ALA A 42 -9.51 -21.10 1.22
C ALA A 42 -9.80 -20.23 2.46
N ASN A 43 -9.18 -20.52 3.60
CA ASN A 43 -9.34 -19.73 4.82
C ASN A 43 -8.84 -18.28 4.63
N ILE A 44 -7.64 -18.10 4.04
CA ILE A 44 -7.07 -16.76 3.80
C ILE A 44 -7.95 -15.94 2.86
N THR A 45 -8.40 -16.54 1.74
CA THR A 45 -9.26 -15.81 0.78
C THR A 45 -10.61 -15.46 1.38
N ASN A 46 -11.23 -16.36 2.16
CA ASN A 46 -12.46 -16.06 2.88
C ASN A 46 -12.26 -14.92 3.90
N ASP A 47 -11.17 -14.94 4.67
CA ASP A 47 -10.86 -13.90 5.65
C ASP A 47 -10.69 -12.53 4.96
N LEU A 48 -9.92 -12.49 3.86
CA LEU A 48 -9.66 -11.26 3.09
C LEU A 48 -10.93 -10.70 2.43
N GLU A 49 -11.81 -11.58 1.94
CA GLU A 49 -13.11 -11.20 1.37
C GLU A 49 -14.07 -10.70 2.45
N ALA A 50 -14.08 -11.34 3.62
CA ALA A 50 -14.91 -10.94 4.76
C ALA A 50 -14.56 -9.53 5.29
N ILE A 51 -13.27 -9.16 5.24
CA ILE A 51 -12.83 -7.80 5.58
C ILE A 51 -12.84 -6.84 4.38
N GLY A 52 -13.33 -7.29 3.23
CA GLY A 52 -13.54 -6.48 2.02
C GLY A 52 -12.28 -6.07 1.27
N LEU A 53 -11.11 -6.66 1.54
CA LEU A 53 -9.85 -6.35 0.84
C LEU A 53 -9.81 -6.95 -0.58
N ILE A 54 -10.50 -8.08 -0.79
CA ILE A 54 -10.64 -8.73 -2.10
C ILE A 54 -12.12 -8.93 -2.42
N VAL A 55 -12.43 -9.07 -3.70
CA VAL A 55 -13.77 -9.42 -4.20
C VAL A 55 -13.67 -10.62 -5.13
N SER A 56 -14.65 -11.51 -5.06
CA SER A 56 -14.81 -12.60 -6.03
C SER A 56 -15.59 -12.11 -7.26
N ARG A 57 -14.98 -12.23 -8.44
CA ARG A 57 -15.65 -12.02 -9.74
C ARG A 57 -15.67 -13.30 -10.55
N ARG A 58 -16.78 -13.54 -11.22
CA ARG A 58 -16.85 -14.58 -12.26
C ARG A 58 -16.16 -14.02 -13.50
N GLN A 59 -15.09 -14.66 -13.95
CA GLN A 59 -14.47 -14.26 -15.21
C GLN A 59 -15.46 -14.47 -16.36
N LYS A 60 -15.64 -13.46 -17.21
CA LYS A 60 -16.34 -13.66 -18.49
C LYS A 60 -15.39 -14.40 -19.41
N VAL A 61 -15.56 -15.72 -19.54
CA VAL A 61 -14.82 -16.49 -20.52
C VAL A 61 -15.70 -16.65 -21.74
N ASP A 62 -15.48 -15.82 -22.76
CA ASP A 62 -16.31 -15.75 -23.96
C ASP A 62 -16.33 -17.06 -24.79
N LYS A 63 -15.50 -18.06 -24.44
CA LYS A 63 -15.35 -19.32 -25.20
C LYS A 63 -15.05 -20.58 -24.36
N ALA A 64 -15.38 -20.65 -23.06
CA ALA A 64 -15.19 -21.87 -22.28
C ALA A 64 -16.48 -22.69 -22.12
N ARG A 65 -16.40 -23.99 -22.44
CA ARG A 65 -17.44 -24.97 -22.14
C ARG A 65 -17.30 -25.40 -20.68
N GLY A 66 -18.02 -24.73 -19.78
CA GLY A 66 -17.97 -24.97 -18.32
C GLY A 66 -18.35 -23.73 -17.51
N GLN A 67 -18.60 -23.88 -16.20
CA GLN A 67 -18.79 -22.74 -15.31
C GLN A 67 -17.47 -21.96 -15.22
N PRO A 68 -17.44 -20.66 -15.53
CA PRO A 68 -16.22 -19.88 -15.45
C PRO A 68 -15.63 -19.92 -14.03
N PRO A 69 -14.30 -20.10 -13.88
CA PRO A 69 -13.69 -20.12 -12.56
C PRO A 69 -13.91 -18.77 -11.87
N ILE A 70 -14.17 -18.83 -10.55
CA ILE A 70 -14.23 -17.65 -9.70
C ILE A 70 -12.79 -17.18 -9.49
N ALA A 71 -12.53 -15.91 -9.83
CA ALA A 71 -11.27 -15.26 -9.58
C ALA A 71 -11.44 -14.20 -8.49
N PHE A 72 -10.40 -14.04 -7.68
CA PHE A 72 -10.30 -13.00 -6.68
C PHE A 72 -9.47 -11.85 -7.23
N GLU A 73 -9.97 -10.64 -7.01
CA GLU A 73 -9.33 -9.37 -7.38
C GLU A 73 -9.24 -8.50 -6.13
N LEU A 74 -8.28 -7.58 -6.07
CA LEU A 74 -8.28 -6.57 -5.01
C LEU A 74 -9.53 -5.68 -5.14
N ASN A 75 -10.10 -5.29 -4.01
CA ASN A 75 -11.23 -4.37 -4.00
C ASN A 75 -10.73 -2.91 -4.10
N PRO A 76 -10.98 -2.20 -5.22
CA PRO A 76 -10.55 -0.80 -5.37
C PRO A 76 -11.27 0.18 -4.44
N GLN A 77 -12.31 -0.28 -3.73
CA GLN A 77 -13.09 0.48 -2.74
C GLN A 77 -12.75 0.09 -1.29
N ALA A 78 -11.80 -0.83 -1.07
CA ALA A 78 -11.39 -1.25 0.27
C ALA A 78 -10.72 -0.12 1.09
N GLY A 79 -10.35 0.97 0.44
CA GLY A 79 -9.72 2.13 1.05
C GLY A 79 -8.54 2.63 0.23
N ASN A 80 -8.01 3.76 0.69
CA ASN A 80 -6.96 4.51 0.04
C ASN A 80 -5.74 4.63 0.96
N ALA A 81 -4.61 5.02 0.39
CA ALA A 81 -3.42 5.47 1.08
C ALA A 81 -2.95 6.79 0.45
N ILE A 82 -2.27 7.63 1.23
CA ILE A 82 -1.63 8.84 0.70
C ILE A 82 -0.15 8.57 0.54
N GLY A 83 0.39 8.75 -0.65
CA GLY A 83 1.83 8.79 -0.90
C GLY A 83 2.30 10.22 -1.03
N ILE A 84 3.33 10.62 -0.29
CA ILE A 84 3.98 11.93 -0.38
C ILE A 84 5.39 11.71 -0.94
N SER A 85 5.77 12.51 -1.94
CA SER A 85 7.12 12.57 -2.49
C SER A 85 7.68 13.97 -2.24
N LEU A 86 8.76 14.05 -1.47
CA LEU A 86 9.51 15.29 -1.29
C LEU A 86 10.65 15.33 -2.30
N GLU A 87 10.71 16.42 -3.05
CA GLU A 87 11.74 16.67 -4.06
C GLU A 87 12.30 18.08 -3.83
N PRO A 88 13.55 18.37 -4.21
CA PRO A 88 14.10 19.72 -4.07
C PRO A 88 13.17 20.78 -4.67
N GLY A 89 12.72 21.72 -3.85
CA GLY A 89 11.79 22.80 -4.24
C GLY A 89 10.30 22.45 -4.29
N ARG A 90 9.88 21.19 -4.10
CA ARG A 90 8.46 20.81 -4.14
C ARG A 90 8.09 19.60 -3.27
N ALA A 91 6.86 19.58 -2.77
CA ALA A 91 6.22 18.37 -2.26
C ALA A 91 5.07 17.99 -3.19
N SER A 92 4.95 16.71 -3.53
CA SER A 92 3.77 16.17 -4.21
C SER A 92 3.13 15.09 -3.37
N ALA A 93 1.81 14.95 -3.43
CA ALA A 93 1.09 13.88 -2.80
C ALA A 93 0.04 13.28 -3.74
N ALA A 94 -0.23 11.99 -3.57
CA ALA A 94 -1.23 11.25 -4.32
C ALA A 94 -2.09 10.40 -3.38
N LEU A 95 -3.40 10.45 -3.58
CA LEU A 95 -4.35 9.50 -2.97
C LEU A 95 -4.46 8.29 -3.90
N VAL A 96 -4.16 7.10 -3.40
CA VAL A 96 -4.05 5.88 -4.20
C VAL A 96 -4.86 4.75 -3.56
N ASN A 97 -5.59 3.97 -4.34
CA ASN A 97 -6.31 2.80 -3.82
C ASN A 97 -5.43 1.53 -3.78
N LEU A 98 -5.97 0.41 -3.29
CA LEU A 98 -5.22 -0.84 -3.15
C LEU A 98 -4.73 -1.46 -4.48
N VAL A 99 -5.38 -1.13 -5.60
CA VAL A 99 -4.93 -1.57 -6.95
C VAL A 99 -3.88 -0.64 -7.55
N GLY A 100 -3.50 0.44 -6.86
CA GLY A 100 -2.49 1.39 -7.34
C GLY A 100 -3.03 2.50 -8.25
N GLU A 101 -4.35 2.64 -8.37
CA GLU A 101 -4.96 3.74 -9.13
C GLU A 101 -4.86 5.04 -8.33
N ILE A 102 -4.34 6.09 -8.97
CA ILE A 102 -4.32 7.45 -8.41
C ILE A 102 -5.73 8.01 -8.51
N ARG A 103 -6.36 8.26 -7.36
CA ARG A 103 -7.67 8.91 -7.23
C ARG A 103 -7.56 10.42 -7.30
N SER A 104 -6.50 10.97 -6.71
CA SER A 104 -6.23 12.41 -6.72
C SER A 104 -4.74 12.68 -6.52
N ARG A 105 -4.30 13.87 -6.95
CA ARG A 105 -2.93 14.34 -6.82
C ARG A 105 -2.91 15.83 -6.54
N CYS A 106 -2.04 16.25 -5.64
CA CYS A 106 -1.76 17.66 -5.38
C CYS A 106 -0.26 17.88 -5.20
N GLU A 107 0.18 19.12 -5.38
CA GLU A 107 1.56 19.52 -5.19
C GLU A 107 1.63 20.94 -4.65
N VAL A 108 2.72 21.25 -3.96
CA VAL A 108 3.04 22.57 -3.44
C VAL A 108 4.52 22.85 -3.64
N GLU A 109 4.83 24.08 -4.03
CA GLU A 109 6.20 24.59 -4.00
C GLU A 109 6.57 24.91 -2.54
N MET A 110 7.81 24.60 -2.18
CA MET A 110 8.32 24.84 -0.83
C MET A 110 9.83 24.98 -0.85
N ASP A 111 10.37 25.73 0.11
CA ASP A 111 11.81 25.68 0.36
C ASP A 111 12.15 24.39 1.13
N THR A 112 12.80 23.43 0.46
CA THR A 112 13.22 22.16 1.08
C THR A 112 14.31 22.29 2.14
N SER A 113 14.95 23.46 2.24
CA SER A 113 15.91 23.74 3.31
C SER A 113 15.23 24.18 4.61
N ASP A 114 13.98 24.67 4.54
CA ASP A 114 13.20 25.06 5.71
C ASP A 114 12.31 23.90 6.18
N ARG A 115 12.74 23.27 7.28
CA ARG A 115 12.04 22.14 7.90
C ARG A 115 10.59 22.45 8.27
N ARG A 116 10.29 23.68 8.71
CA ARG A 116 8.92 24.06 9.10
C ARG A 116 8.02 24.19 7.88
N GLN A 117 8.52 24.78 6.80
CA GLN A 117 7.77 24.88 5.55
C GLN A 117 7.46 23.51 4.97
N MET A 118 8.41 22.59 5.03
CA MET A 118 8.21 21.22 4.55
C MET A 118 7.20 20.43 5.37
N LEU A 119 7.25 20.51 6.70
CA LEU A 119 6.22 19.91 7.55
C LEU A 119 4.83 20.52 7.26
N ALA A 120 4.76 21.85 7.15
CA ALA A 120 3.52 22.54 6.82
C ALA A 120 2.97 22.11 5.45
N ALA A 121 3.85 21.96 4.44
CA ALA A 121 3.51 21.45 3.12
C ALA A 121 2.96 20.01 3.19
N MET A 122 3.61 19.11 3.93
CA MET A 122 3.11 17.74 4.11
C MET A 122 1.73 17.72 4.78
N LEU A 123 1.54 18.47 5.87
CA LEU A 123 0.26 18.56 6.56
C LEU A 123 -0.84 19.14 5.67
N GLN A 124 -0.52 20.16 4.87
CA GLN A 124 -1.44 20.75 3.89
C GLN A 124 -1.87 19.73 2.84
N LEU A 125 -0.92 19.01 2.25
CA LEU A 125 -1.19 17.98 1.23
C LEU A 125 -2.04 16.84 1.79
N VAL A 126 -1.71 16.35 2.99
CA VAL A 126 -2.49 15.30 3.68
C VAL A 126 -3.89 15.78 4.00
N ALA A 127 -4.06 16.97 4.55
CA ALA A 127 -5.36 17.54 4.88
C ALA A 127 -6.23 17.75 3.63
N GLN A 128 -5.61 18.11 2.49
CA GLN A 128 -6.31 18.22 1.22
C GLN A 128 -6.81 16.85 0.74
N LEU A 129 -5.92 15.87 0.59
CA LEU A 129 -6.28 14.55 0.07
C LEU A 129 -7.23 13.77 1.00
N ARG A 130 -7.11 13.96 2.32
CA ARG A 130 -8.03 13.37 3.29
C ARG A 130 -9.47 13.85 3.09
N ARG A 131 -9.68 15.12 2.70
CA ARG A 131 -11.02 15.66 2.41
C ARG A 131 -11.62 15.09 1.14
N GLU A 132 -10.79 14.62 0.21
CA GLU A 132 -11.20 14.04 -1.07
C GLU A 132 -11.47 12.53 -0.97
N SER A 133 -10.90 11.85 0.04
CA SER A 133 -11.16 10.42 0.29
C SER A 133 -12.49 10.22 1.01
N THR A 134 -13.40 9.47 0.38
CA THR A 134 -14.65 9.01 1.02
C THR A 134 -14.49 7.64 1.67
N GLU A 135 -13.49 6.88 1.22
CA GLU A 135 -13.14 5.56 1.71
C GLU A 135 -12.16 5.64 2.89
N ARG A 136 -11.98 4.51 3.58
CA ARG A 136 -11.02 4.36 4.67
C ARG A 136 -9.60 4.71 4.21
N LEU A 137 -8.90 5.53 4.98
CA LEU A 137 -7.47 5.77 4.79
C LEU A 137 -6.66 4.74 5.60
N TRP A 138 -5.83 3.96 4.92
CA TRP A 138 -5.00 2.90 5.52
C TRP A 138 -3.70 3.42 6.10
N GLY A 139 -3.18 4.51 5.55
CA GLY A 139 -1.95 5.12 6.02
C GLY A 139 -1.39 6.15 5.06
N ILE A 140 -0.25 6.71 5.46
CA ILE A 140 0.51 7.71 4.71
C ILE A 140 1.92 7.15 4.53
N GLY A 141 2.42 7.14 3.29
CA GLY A 141 3.81 6.83 2.98
C GLY A 141 4.53 8.11 2.55
N VAL A 142 5.74 8.34 3.05
CA VAL A 142 6.54 9.51 2.70
C VAL A 142 7.86 9.04 2.08
N ALA A 143 8.15 9.53 0.87
CA ALA A 143 9.42 9.35 0.18
C ALA A 143 10.24 10.63 0.29
N LEU A 144 11.49 10.48 0.72
CA LEU A 144 12.42 11.57 1.01
C LEU A 144 13.65 11.47 0.12
N PRO A 145 14.24 12.59 -0.33
CA PRO A 145 15.49 12.58 -1.07
C PRO A 145 16.65 12.39 -0.08
N GLY A 146 17.40 11.28 -0.20
CA GLY A 146 18.61 11.00 0.60
C GLY A 146 18.83 9.50 0.86
N PRO A 147 20.06 9.04 1.19
CA PRO A 147 20.34 7.63 1.41
C PRO A 147 19.60 7.11 2.65
N LEU A 148 18.70 6.14 2.46
CA LEU A 148 17.96 5.46 3.52
C LEU A 148 18.90 4.47 4.23
N GLY A 149 19.66 4.97 5.20
CA GLY A 149 20.40 4.16 6.16
C GLY A 149 19.46 3.34 7.04
N HIS A 150 19.93 2.17 7.46
CA HIS A 150 19.19 1.11 8.16
C HIS A 150 18.25 1.58 9.27
N THR A 151 17.04 1.00 9.25
CA THR A 151 16.00 0.92 10.29
C THR A 151 16.42 1.40 11.67
N GLU A 152 16.32 2.70 11.86
CA GLU A 152 15.73 3.50 12.93
C GLU A 152 15.97 4.93 12.44
N LEU A 153 14.99 5.82 12.55
CA LEU A 153 15.07 7.21 12.02
C LEU A 153 16.37 7.90 12.48
N SER A 154 17.43 7.80 11.66
CA SER A 154 18.71 8.42 11.90
C SER A 154 19.45 8.54 10.57
N PHE A 155 19.53 9.78 10.10
CA PHE A 155 20.21 10.15 8.87
C PHE A 155 21.68 10.45 9.18
N VAL A 156 22.60 9.75 8.51
CA VAL A 156 24.00 10.16 8.42
C VAL A 156 24.47 10.02 6.97
N GLY A 157 24.73 11.17 6.33
CA GLY A 157 25.33 11.25 4.99
C GLY A 157 25.30 12.68 4.44
N PRO A 158 26.23 13.07 3.55
CA PRO A 158 26.35 14.45 3.04
C PRO A 158 25.20 14.88 2.09
N THR A 159 24.28 13.96 1.78
CA THR A 159 23.02 14.20 1.06
C THR A 159 21.79 14.07 1.97
N ALA A 160 21.98 13.89 3.28
CA ALA A 160 20.91 14.01 4.24
C ALA A 160 20.60 15.50 4.43
N LEU A 161 19.32 15.87 4.25
CA LEU A 161 18.81 17.18 4.64
C LEU A 161 19.18 17.42 6.11
N GLU A 162 19.98 18.45 6.40
CA GLU A 162 20.39 18.79 7.76
C GLU A 162 19.15 19.00 8.66
N GLY A 163 19.14 18.37 9.85
CA GLY A 163 18.08 18.58 10.87
C GLY A 163 16.99 17.49 10.96
N TRP A 164 17.17 16.36 10.28
CA TRP A 164 16.24 15.21 10.26
C TRP A 164 16.54 14.08 11.24
N SER A 165 17.56 14.21 12.09
CA SER A 165 17.97 13.16 13.05
C SER A 165 17.03 12.98 14.25
N ASP A 166 15.95 13.78 14.36
CA ASP A 166 15.14 13.87 15.58
C ASP A 166 13.63 14.01 15.31
N LEU A 167 13.17 13.58 14.12
CA LEU A 167 11.75 13.66 13.76
C LEU A 167 11.06 12.31 13.94
N SER A 168 10.31 12.18 15.03
CA SER A 168 9.15 11.30 15.09
C SER A 168 8.02 11.92 14.25
N VAL A 169 8.10 11.75 12.93
CA VAL A 169 7.05 12.19 11.98
C VAL A 169 5.68 11.55 12.32
N LEU A 170 5.68 10.47 13.11
CA LEU A 170 4.48 9.77 13.57
C LEU A 170 3.71 10.49 14.67
N ASP A 171 4.33 11.40 15.44
CA ASP A 171 3.66 12.08 16.55
C ASP A 171 2.87 13.33 16.12
N GLU A 172 3.10 13.82 14.88
CA GLU A 172 2.48 15.04 14.35
C GLU A 172 1.48 14.82 13.19
N LEU A 173 1.28 13.56 12.74
CA LEU A 173 0.32 13.16 11.71
C LEU A 173 -0.94 12.49 12.28
#